data_AF-B1X4R6-F1
#
_entry.id   AF-B1X4R6-F1
#
_cell.length_a   1.000
_cell.length_b   1.000
_cell.length_c   1.000
_cell.angle_alpha   90.00
_cell.angle_beta   90.00
_cell.angle_gamma   90.00
#
_symmetry.space_group_name_H-M   'P 1'
#
loop_
_entity.id
_entity.type
_entity.pdbx_description
1 polymer ?
#
loop_
_entity_poly.entity_id
_entity_poly.type
_entity_poly.pdbx_seq_one_letter_code
_entity_poly.pdbx_strand_id
1 'polypeptide(L)'
;MTRCINFTLGISLGSNIDNPLQTLSGLRVLLSEELSSWSYSIGCNEWETKQLHWSPLFYTDPIPGTSCKYPYLNAIVIMIISEPLKSVSTQICQAENLLIRLRALESLFGRRRLSHWGSRTLDLDLLWYGSLQLNSPTLIIPHPSILKRSFVLGPLVAILPQFILPGKGKGVYKLLKTLLRTSSTSPPKPLHNSCKWPESVLLCTFCG
;
A
#
# COMPACT_ATOMS: atom_id res chain seq x y z
N MET A 1 -32.69 -6.16 -5.21
CA MET A 1 -31.47 -5.32 -5.13
C MET A 1 -30.39 -6.13 -4.46
N THR A 2 -29.28 -6.40 -5.14
CA THR A 2 -28.14 -7.11 -4.54
C THR A 2 -27.52 -6.23 -3.47
N ARG A 3 -27.37 -6.74 -2.24
CA ARG A 3 -26.78 -5.97 -1.13
C ARG A 3 -25.28 -5.85 -1.36
N CYS A 4 -24.81 -4.64 -1.64
CA CYS A 4 -23.38 -4.33 -1.67
C CYS A 4 -22.83 -4.13 -0.25
N ILE A 5 -21.55 -4.43 -0.07
CA ILE A 5 -20.78 -4.15 1.13
C ILE A 5 -19.62 -3.23 0.80
N ASN A 6 -19.39 -2.25 1.67
CA ASN A 6 -18.21 -1.40 1.60
C ASN A 6 -17.08 -2.03 2.42
N PHE A 7 -15.91 -2.20 1.82
CA PHE A 7 -14.71 -2.56 2.54
C PHE A 7 -13.49 -1.87 1.96
N THR A 8 -12.35 -2.01 2.64
CA THR A 8 -11.09 -1.43 2.18
C THR A 8 -10.08 -2.50 1.85
N LEU A 9 -9.21 -2.21 0.91
CA LEU A 9 -7.91 -2.88 0.79
C LEU A 9 -6.79 -1.86 0.95
N GLY A 10 -5.61 -2.35 1.31
CA GLY A 10 -4.43 -1.52 1.49
C GLY A 10 -3.22 -2.12 0.79
N ILE A 11 -2.46 -1.28 0.10
CA ILE A 11 -1.25 -1.68 -0.61
C ILE A 11 -0.12 -0.76 -0.13
N SER A 12 1.01 -1.34 0.31
CA SER A 12 2.24 -0.56 0.51
C SER A 12 3.10 -0.57 -0.74
N LEU A 13 3.74 0.56 -0.98
CA LEU A 13 4.66 0.79 -2.09
C LEU A 13 6.02 1.17 -1.51
N GLY A 14 7.10 0.59 -2.03
CA GLY A 14 8.47 0.87 -1.61
C GLY A 14 9.45 0.90 -2.78
N SER A 15 10.42 1.82 -2.75
CA SER A 15 11.49 1.93 -3.75
C SER A 15 12.76 2.53 -3.13
N ASN A 16 13.95 2.04 -3.51
CA ASN A 16 15.22 2.55 -2.96
C ASN A 16 16.44 2.57 -3.89
N ILE A 17 16.31 2.14 -5.14
CA ILE A 17 17.39 2.22 -6.15
C ILE A 17 16.92 2.96 -7.40
N ASP A 18 17.89 3.33 -8.23
CA ASP A 18 17.71 4.17 -9.41
C ASP A 18 17.16 5.55 -9.03
N ASN A 19 15.91 5.86 -9.36
CA ASN A 19 15.24 7.10 -8.96
C ASN A 19 13.89 6.78 -8.27
N PRO A 20 13.88 6.55 -6.94
CA PRO A 20 12.67 6.16 -6.22
C PRO A 20 11.51 7.13 -6.37
N LEU A 21 11.77 8.45 -6.43
CA LEU A 21 10.72 9.46 -6.58
C LEU A 21 10.06 9.36 -7.95
N GLN A 22 10.85 9.24 -9.01
CA GLN A 22 10.34 9.06 -10.36
C GLN A 22 9.59 7.73 -10.51
N THR A 23 10.14 6.64 -9.95
CA THR A 23 9.52 5.32 -9.94
C THR A 23 8.14 5.35 -9.29
N LEU A 24 8.04 5.87 -8.06
CA LEU A 24 6.76 5.93 -7.36
C LEU A 24 5.78 6.89 -8.05
N SER A 25 6.27 8.00 -8.59
CA SER A 25 5.43 8.95 -9.34
C SER A 25 4.81 8.32 -10.59
N GLY A 26 5.60 7.60 -11.41
CA GLY A 26 5.10 6.89 -12.58
C GLY A 26 4.18 5.72 -12.19
N LEU A 27 4.51 5.01 -11.12
CA LEU A 27 3.70 3.91 -10.61
C LEU A 27 2.32 4.37 -10.15
N ARG A 28 2.18 5.56 -9.56
CA ARG A 28 0.89 6.06 -9.07
C ARG A 28 -0.17 6.05 -10.17
N VAL A 29 0.18 6.50 -11.37
CA VAL A 29 -0.72 6.56 -12.52
C VAL A 29 -1.10 5.14 -12.94
N LEU A 30 -0.10 4.30 -13.22
CA LEU A 30 -0.31 2.92 -13.68
C LEU A 30 -1.04 2.04 -12.65
N LEU A 31 -0.74 2.20 -11.36
CA LEU A 31 -1.43 1.47 -10.29
C LEU A 31 -2.88 1.93 -10.16
N SER A 32 -3.18 3.22 -10.37
CA SER A 32 -4.56 3.71 -10.33
C SER A 32 -5.39 3.12 -11.47
N GLU A 33 -4.82 3.04 -12.68
CA GLU A 33 -5.43 2.39 -13.84
C GLU A 33 -5.61 0.88 -13.61
N GLU A 34 -4.58 0.22 -13.07
CA GLU A 34 -4.62 -1.22 -12.79
C GLU A 34 -5.66 -1.57 -11.72
N LEU A 35 -5.80 -0.74 -10.67
CA LEU A 35 -6.82 -0.94 -9.64
C LEU A 35 -8.23 -0.71 -10.19
N SER A 36 -8.40 0.24 -11.12
CA SER A 36 -9.68 0.45 -11.83
C SER A 36 -10.03 -0.73 -12.73
N SER A 37 -9.08 -1.20 -13.53
CA SER A 37 -9.24 -2.37 -14.38
C SER A 37 -9.56 -3.63 -13.56
N TRP A 38 -8.84 -3.83 -12.46
CA TRP A 38 -9.06 -4.93 -11.54
C TRP A 38 -10.44 -4.84 -10.87
N SER A 39 -10.86 -3.67 -10.38
CA SER A 39 -12.18 -3.50 -9.75
C SER A 39 -13.32 -3.80 -10.71
N TYR A 40 -13.18 -3.39 -11.96
CA TYR A 40 -14.16 -3.71 -13.01
C TYR A 40 -14.21 -5.22 -13.27
N SER A 41 -13.05 -5.90 -13.32
CA SER A 41 -12.97 -7.35 -13.54
C SER A 41 -13.67 -8.17 -12.44
N ILE A 42 -13.86 -7.59 -11.27
CA ILE A 42 -14.59 -8.20 -10.17
C ILE A 42 -16.04 -7.71 -10.06
N GLY A 43 -16.57 -6.94 -11.01
CA GLY A 43 -17.96 -6.51 -11.03
C GLY A 43 -18.27 -5.31 -10.13
N CYS A 44 -17.25 -4.49 -9.79
CA CYS A 44 -17.48 -3.14 -9.28
C CYS A 44 -17.80 -2.24 -10.48
N ASN A 45 -19.10 -1.99 -10.72
CA ASN A 45 -19.57 -1.25 -11.89
C ASN A 45 -19.63 0.28 -11.66
N GLU A 46 -19.45 0.73 -10.42
CA GLU A 46 -19.42 2.15 -10.03
C GLU A 46 -18.00 2.51 -9.55
N TRP A 47 -17.13 2.86 -10.51
CA TRP A 47 -15.82 3.45 -10.20
C TRP A 47 -15.97 4.97 -10.09
N GLU A 48 -15.95 5.50 -8.87
CA GLU A 48 -15.78 6.93 -8.67
C GLU A 48 -14.30 7.25 -8.41
N THR A 49 -13.79 8.30 -9.07
CA THR A 49 -12.39 8.79 -9.00
C THR A 49 -11.88 9.11 -7.58
N LYS A 50 -12.74 9.07 -6.56
CA LYS A 50 -12.43 9.33 -5.14
C LYS A 50 -12.12 8.09 -4.30
N GLN A 51 -12.05 6.89 -4.89
CA GLN A 51 -11.87 5.64 -4.14
C GLN A 51 -10.43 5.37 -3.65
N LEU A 52 -9.42 6.09 -4.15
CA LEU A 52 -8.00 5.89 -3.76
C LEU A 52 -7.49 7.00 -2.83
N HIS A 53 -7.07 6.60 -1.63
CA HIS A 53 -6.46 7.48 -0.63
C HIS A 53 -4.98 7.16 -0.51
N TRP A 54 -4.14 8.12 -0.91
CA TRP A 54 -2.69 7.99 -0.89
C TRP A 54 -2.09 8.70 0.31
N SER A 55 -1.14 8.06 0.99
CA SER A 55 -0.32 8.73 2.00
C SER A 55 0.63 9.72 1.32
N PRO A 56 1.21 10.67 2.09
CA PRO A 56 2.48 11.27 1.69
C PRO A 56 3.55 10.20 1.43
N LEU A 57 4.60 10.58 0.70
CA LEU A 57 5.82 9.78 0.62
C LEU A 57 6.60 9.93 1.92
N PHE A 58 7.22 8.85 2.38
CA PHE A 58 8.05 8.83 3.58
C PHE A 58 9.45 8.31 3.25
N TYR A 59 10.47 9.02 3.73
CA TYR A 59 11.81 8.48 3.85
C TYR A 59 11.90 7.55 5.05
N THR A 60 12.47 6.37 4.83
CA THR A 60 12.65 5.37 5.89
C THR A 60 13.98 4.65 5.73
N ASP A 61 14.67 4.44 6.84
CA ASP A 61 15.91 3.68 6.84
C ASP A 61 15.65 2.21 6.43
N PRO A 62 16.65 1.53 5.85
CA PRO A 62 16.60 0.08 5.66
C PRO A 62 16.32 -0.65 6.97
N ILE A 63 15.67 -1.82 6.87
CA ILE A 63 15.49 -2.66 8.05
C ILE A 63 16.88 -3.10 8.56
N PRO A 64 17.19 -2.93 9.86
CA PRO A 64 18.46 -3.38 10.42
C PRO A 64 18.73 -4.87 10.14
N GLY A 65 19.98 -5.19 9.78
CA GLY A 65 20.39 -6.57 9.45
C GLY A 65 20.13 -6.99 7.99
N THR A 66 19.62 -6.08 7.15
CA THR A 66 19.53 -6.32 5.70
C THR A 66 20.80 -5.90 4.97
N SER A 67 21.02 -6.42 3.76
CA SER A 67 22.14 -6.02 2.88
C SER A 67 21.92 -4.65 2.22
N CYS A 68 20.78 -4.01 2.48
CA CYS A 68 20.39 -2.75 1.86
C CYS A 68 21.11 -1.55 2.48
N LYS A 69 21.80 -0.76 1.65
CA LYS A 69 22.59 0.41 2.07
C LYS A 69 21.86 1.76 1.92
N TYR A 70 20.78 1.81 1.14
CA TYR A 70 20.12 3.06 0.77
C TYR A 70 18.72 3.17 1.38
N PRO A 71 18.32 4.36 1.88
CA PRO A 71 16.98 4.57 2.41
C PRO A 71 15.90 4.36 1.35
N TYR A 72 14.73 3.96 1.79
CA TYR A 72 13.56 3.79 0.95
C TYR A 72 12.70 5.04 0.93
N LEU A 73 12.02 5.26 -0.20
CA LEU A 73 10.74 5.96 -0.23
C LEU A 73 9.63 4.93 -0.08
N ASN A 74 8.73 5.16 0.87
CA ASN A 74 7.56 4.33 1.12
C ASN A 74 6.28 5.17 1.09
N ALA A 75 5.19 4.55 0.65
CA ALA A 75 3.84 5.08 0.75
C ALA A 75 2.81 3.97 0.89
N ILE A 76 1.58 4.34 1.19
CA ILE A 76 0.42 3.45 1.16
C ILE A 76 -0.68 4.07 0.32
N VAL A 77 -1.35 3.21 -0.43
CA VAL A 77 -2.67 3.50 -1.02
C VAL A 77 -3.72 2.64 -0.35
N ILE A 78 -4.82 3.27 0.04
CA ILE A 78 -6.03 2.60 0.52
C ILE A 78 -7.08 2.76 -0.56
N MET A 79 -7.71 1.66 -0.95
CA MET A 79 -8.85 1.68 -1.84
C MET A 79 -10.11 1.33 -1.07
N ILE A 80 -11.17 2.14 -1.22
CA ILE A 80 -12.52 1.80 -0.77
C ILE A 80 -13.23 1.10 -1.92
N ILE A 81 -13.76 -0.09 -1.66
CA ILE A 81 -14.48 -0.92 -2.62
C ILE A 81 -15.92 -1.06 -2.14
N SER A 82 -16.85 -0.90 -3.08
CA SER A 82 -18.26 -1.27 -2.93
C SER A 82 -18.55 -2.40 -3.92
N GLU A 83 -18.78 -3.61 -3.42
CA GLU A 83 -19.13 -4.75 -4.28
C GLU A 83 -20.25 -5.61 -3.67
N PRO A 84 -20.94 -6.43 -4.49
CA PRO A 84 -21.88 -7.42 -4.00
C PRO A 84 -21.26 -8.34 -2.94
N LEU A 85 -22.04 -8.72 -1.94
CA LEU A 85 -21.62 -9.75 -0.98
C LEU A 85 -21.26 -11.04 -1.72
N LYS A 86 -20.02 -11.49 -1.58
CA LYS A 86 -19.47 -12.67 -2.24
C LYS A 86 -18.99 -13.71 -1.23
N SER A 87 -18.92 -14.97 -1.68
CA SER A 87 -18.34 -16.05 -0.88
C SER A 87 -16.87 -15.77 -0.56
N VAL A 88 -16.38 -16.39 0.52
CA VAL A 88 -14.98 -16.30 0.92
C VAL A 88 -14.04 -16.83 -0.19
N SER A 89 -14.43 -17.90 -0.89
CA SER A 89 -13.65 -18.44 -2.00
C SER A 89 -13.46 -17.43 -3.13
N THR A 90 -14.52 -16.69 -3.49
CA THR A 90 -14.42 -15.62 -4.49
C THR A 90 -13.49 -14.50 -4.02
N GLN A 91 -13.59 -14.06 -2.76
CA GLN A 91 -12.71 -13.05 -2.18
C GLN A 91 -11.22 -13.45 -2.24
N ILE A 92 -10.93 -14.73 -1.98
CA ILE A 92 -9.57 -15.28 -2.10
C ILE A 92 -9.07 -15.16 -3.55
N CYS A 93 -9.85 -15.63 -4.53
CA CYS A 93 -9.47 -15.54 -5.94
C CYS A 93 -9.25 -14.09 -6.40
N GLN A 94 -10.08 -13.16 -5.93
CA GLN A 94 -9.95 -11.72 -6.25
C GLN A 94 -8.65 -11.13 -5.68
N ALA A 95 -8.33 -11.45 -4.42
CA ALA A 95 -7.11 -10.99 -3.76
C ALA A 95 -5.84 -11.59 -4.40
N GLU A 96 -5.87 -12.87 -4.77
CA GLU A 96 -4.77 -13.52 -5.49
C GLU A 96 -4.60 -12.95 -6.91
N ASN A 97 -5.71 -12.65 -7.61
CA ASN A 97 -5.65 -11.97 -8.91
C ASN A 97 -5.02 -10.59 -8.79
N LEU A 98 -5.38 -9.81 -7.75
CA LEU A 98 -4.74 -8.52 -7.49
C LEU A 98 -3.24 -8.68 -7.24
N LEU A 99 -2.83 -9.66 -6.43
CA LEU A 99 -1.41 -9.93 -6.17
C LEU A 99 -0.63 -10.23 -7.47
N ILE A 100 -1.22 -10.97 -8.41
CA ILE A 100 -0.61 -11.25 -9.72
C ILE A 100 -0.40 -9.94 -10.50
N ARG A 101 -1.41 -9.06 -10.54
CA ARG A 101 -1.33 -7.76 -11.20
C ARG A 101 -0.28 -6.83 -10.58
N LEU A 102 -0.21 -6.78 -9.25
CA LEU A 102 0.83 -6.03 -8.55
C LEU A 102 2.24 -6.54 -8.90
N ARG A 103 2.43 -7.87 -8.95
CA ARG A 103 3.72 -8.47 -9.36
C ARG A 103 4.07 -8.15 -10.82
N ALA A 104 3.08 -8.06 -11.70
CA ALA A 104 3.28 -7.65 -13.09
C ALA A 104 3.77 -6.20 -13.18
N LEU A 105 3.19 -5.29 -12.38
CA LEU A 105 3.70 -3.91 -12.25
C LEU A 105 5.13 -3.89 -11.71
N GLU A 106 5.45 -4.65 -10.66
CA GLU A 106 6.85 -4.74 -10.18
C GLU A 106 7.81 -5.17 -11.31
N SER A 107 7.42 -6.15 -12.12
CA SER A 107 8.22 -6.61 -13.26
C SER A 107 8.40 -5.53 -14.33
N LEU A 108 7.36 -4.74 -14.61
CA LEU A 108 7.40 -3.63 -15.56
C LEU A 108 8.39 -2.54 -15.12
N PHE A 109 8.44 -2.24 -13.83
CA PHE A 109 9.41 -1.31 -13.23
C PHE A 109 10.81 -1.93 -13.03
N GLY A 110 11.08 -3.06 -13.69
CA GLY A 110 12.42 -3.63 -13.76
C GLY A 110 12.87 -4.31 -12.49
N ARG A 111 11.96 -4.98 -11.75
CA ARG A 111 12.31 -5.77 -10.55
C ARG A 111 13.46 -6.74 -10.82
N ARG A 112 14.68 -6.34 -10.46
CA ARG A 112 15.88 -7.19 -10.42
C ARG A 112 16.01 -7.79 -9.03
N ARG A 113 15.78 -9.09 -8.85
CA ARG A 113 16.06 -9.77 -7.57
C ARG A 113 17.58 -9.93 -7.41
N LEU A 114 18.25 -8.88 -6.93
CA LEU A 114 19.69 -8.92 -6.64
C LEU A 114 20.02 -9.72 -5.37
N SER A 115 19.10 -9.76 -4.39
CA SER A 115 19.16 -10.65 -3.22
C SER A 115 17.81 -10.70 -2.47
N HIS A 116 17.62 -11.69 -1.59
CA HIS A 116 16.35 -11.92 -0.86
C HIS A 116 15.90 -10.72 0.00
N TRP A 117 16.84 -9.89 0.47
CA TRP A 117 16.62 -8.67 1.28
C TRP A 117 17.35 -7.44 0.72
N GLY A 118 17.62 -7.44 -0.58
CA GLY A 118 18.35 -6.38 -1.25
C GLY A 118 17.47 -5.22 -1.69
N SER A 119 18.14 -4.22 -2.26
CA SER A 119 17.51 -3.10 -2.92
C SER A 119 16.55 -3.53 -4.03
N ARG A 120 15.48 -2.76 -4.21
CA ARG A 120 14.42 -3.00 -5.20
C ARG A 120 14.06 -1.68 -5.87
N THR A 121 13.93 -1.73 -7.19
CA THR A 121 13.40 -0.62 -7.97
C THR A 121 11.95 -0.38 -7.57
N LEU A 122 11.17 -1.44 -7.34
CA LEU A 122 9.81 -1.37 -6.81
C LEU A 122 9.45 -2.62 -5.99
N ASP A 123 8.73 -2.41 -4.89
CA ASP A 123 8.12 -3.44 -4.04
C ASP A 123 6.65 -3.06 -3.76
N LEU A 124 5.72 -3.97 -4.04
CA LEU A 124 4.28 -3.80 -3.82
C LEU A 124 3.74 -4.95 -2.96
N ASP A 125 3.27 -4.62 -1.75
CA ASP A 125 2.68 -5.61 -0.83
C ASP A 125 1.18 -5.35 -0.65
N LEU A 126 0.35 -6.37 -0.89
CA LEU A 126 -1.07 -6.36 -0.49
C LEU A 126 -1.17 -6.60 1.02
N LEU A 127 -1.56 -5.56 1.76
CA LEU A 127 -1.56 -5.55 3.22
C LEU A 127 -2.84 -6.16 3.80
N TRP A 128 -4.00 -5.77 3.30
CA TRP A 128 -5.28 -6.36 3.70
C TRP A 128 -6.30 -6.31 2.56
N TYR A 129 -7.33 -7.15 2.68
CA TYR A 129 -8.47 -7.19 1.75
C TYR A 129 -9.76 -7.39 2.54
N GLY A 130 -10.50 -6.30 2.78
CA GLY A 130 -11.66 -6.30 3.65
C GLY A 130 -11.37 -6.94 5.01
N SER A 131 -12.22 -7.88 5.41
CA SER A 131 -12.04 -8.69 6.62
C SER A 131 -11.47 -10.09 6.33
N LEU A 132 -10.98 -10.34 5.12
CA LEU A 132 -10.45 -11.64 4.71
C LEU A 132 -9.32 -12.07 5.65
N GLN A 133 -9.36 -13.33 6.09
CA GLN A 133 -8.25 -13.98 6.77
C GLN A 133 -7.78 -15.14 5.91
N LEU A 134 -6.58 -15.02 5.37
CA LEU A 134 -5.99 -15.98 4.46
C LEU A 134 -4.56 -16.28 4.89
N ASN A 135 -4.23 -17.55 4.96
CA ASN A 135 -2.87 -18.03 5.16
C ASN A 135 -2.60 -19.14 4.15
N SER A 136 -2.18 -18.76 2.95
CA SER A 136 -1.81 -19.68 1.89
C SER A 136 -0.31 -19.58 1.58
N PRO A 137 0.28 -20.55 0.86
CA PRO A 137 1.66 -20.45 0.39
C PRO A 137 1.93 -19.24 -0.52
N THR A 138 0.89 -18.74 -1.20
CA THR A 138 0.96 -17.67 -2.19
C THR A 138 0.66 -16.29 -1.61
N LEU A 139 -0.20 -16.20 -0.58
CA LEU A 139 -0.73 -14.96 -0.02
C LEU A 139 -1.12 -15.11 1.45
N ILE A 140 -0.65 -14.18 2.28
CA ILE A 140 -1.03 -14.09 3.70
C ILE A 140 -1.69 -12.73 3.94
N ILE A 141 -2.96 -12.73 4.35
CA ILE A 141 -3.77 -11.54 4.62
C ILE A 141 -4.48 -11.68 5.99
N PRO A 142 -4.48 -10.64 6.85
CA PRO A 142 -3.68 -9.42 6.75
C PRO A 142 -2.19 -9.71 6.81
N HIS A 143 -1.39 -8.94 6.08
CA HIS A 143 0.05 -9.15 5.96
C HIS A 143 0.71 -9.10 7.36
N PRO A 144 1.46 -10.15 7.77
CA PRO A 144 1.91 -10.31 9.15
C PRO A 144 2.88 -9.22 9.60
N SER A 145 3.57 -8.58 8.64
CA SER A 145 4.58 -7.57 8.95
C SER A 145 4.01 -6.16 9.17
N ILE A 146 2.71 -5.92 8.98
CA ILE A 146 2.09 -4.60 9.22
C ILE A 146 2.41 -4.11 10.64
N LEU A 147 2.28 -4.99 11.64
CA LEU A 147 2.45 -4.65 13.05
C LEU A 147 3.92 -4.39 13.44
N LYS A 148 4.87 -4.75 12.56
CA LYS A 148 6.31 -4.73 12.85
C LYS A 148 7.07 -3.68 12.05
N ARG A 149 6.42 -3.01 11.09
CA ARG A 149 7.08 -2.11 10.12
C ARG A 149 6.61 -0.68 10.32
N SER A 150 7.48 0.17 10.86
CA SER A 150 7.18 1.60 11.06
C SER A 150 6.93 2.31 9.72
N PHE A 151 7.61 1.88 8.65
CA PHE A 151 7.40 2.39 7.29
C PHE A 151 6.05 2.00 6.66
N VAL A 152 5.28 1.10 7.28
CA VAL A 152 3.88 0.84 6.93
C VAL A 152 2.96 1.64 7.84
N LEU A 153 3.19 1.58 9.16
CA LEU A 153 2.33 2.24 10.15
C LEU A 153 2.37 3.77 10.08
N GLY A 154 3.52 4.38 9.78
CA GLY A 154 3.67 5.83 9.63
C GLY A 154 2.80 6.39 8.50
N PRO A 155 2.92 5.88 7.26
CA PRO A 155 2.03 6.23 6.17
C PRO A 155 0.54 5.99 6.49
N LEU A 156 0.18 4.88 7.14
CA LEU A 156 -1.21 4.64 7.54
C LEU A 156 -1.74 5.71 8.50
N VAL A 157 -0.96 6.05 9.53
CA VAL A 157 -1.34 7.06 10.52
C VAL A 157 -1.51 8.44 9.88
N ALA A 158 -0.74 8.75 8.83
CA ALA A 158 -0.85 10.00 8.10
C ALA A 158 -2.16 10.12 7.28
N ILE A 159 -2.73 9.01 6.81
CA ILE A 159 -4.02 9.01 6.10
C ILE A 159 -5.18 8.87 7.09
N LEU A 160 -5.13 7.85 7.96
CA LEU A 160 -6.22 7.44 8.85
C LEU A 160 -5.68 7.11 10.25
N PRO A 161 -5.43 8.11 11.11
CA PRO A 161 -4.81 7.88 12.44
C PRO A 161 -5.66 6.99 13.36
N GLN A 162 -6.97 6.96 13.15
CA GLN A 162 -7.91 6.15 13.92
C GLN A 162 -8.24 4.80 13.27
N PHE A 163 -7.59 4.44 12.16
CA PHE A 163 -7.87 3.18 11.47
C PHE A 163 -7.60 1.97 12.37
N ILE A 164 -8.56 1.04 12.39
CA ILE A 164 -8.43 -0.24 13.08
C ILE A 164 -8.12 -1.30 12.02
N LEU A 165 -6.96 -1.95 12.15
CA LEU A 165 -6.57 -3.00 11.20
C LEU A 165 -7.59 -4.16 11.22
N PRO A 166 -8.20 -4.48 10.06
CA PRO A 166 -9.13 -5.60 9.95
C PRO A 166 -8.50 -6.90 10.45
N GLY A 167 -9.27 -7.71 11.18
CA GLY A 167 -8.81 -8.99 11.74
C GLY A 167 -7.77 -8.90 12.87
N LYS A 168 -7.29 -7.70 13.24
CA LYS A 168 -6.32 -7.51 14.33
C LYS A 168 -6.87 -6.69 15.50
N GLY A 169 -7.90 -5.85 15.28
CA GLY A 169 -8.56 -5.07 16.34
C GLY A 169 -7.67 -4.01 17.01
N LYS A 170 -6.53 -3.67 16.40
CA LYS A 170 -5.56 -2.72 16.93
C LYS A 170 -5.56 -1.45 16.08
N GLY A 171 -5.64 -0.30 16.75
CA GLY A 171 -5.54 1.02 16.10
C GLY A 171 -4.12 1.32 15.63
N VAL A 172 -3.96 1.81 14.40
CA VAL A 172 -2.65 2.05 13.76
C VAL A 172 -1.79 3.06 14.52
N TYR A 173 -2.38 4.11 15.10
CA TYR A 173 -1.63 5.09 15.91
C TYR A 173 -1.01 4.48 17.16
N LYS A 174 -1.79 3.67 17.89
CA LYS A 174 -1.30 2.98 19.10
C LYS A 174 -0.19 1.98 18.73
N LEU A 175 -0.35 1.27 17.62
CA LEU A 175 0.67 0.36 17.10
C LEU A 175 1.98 1.07 16.77
N LEU A 176 1.92 2.19 16.02
CA LEU A 176 3.10 2.98 15.69
C LEU A 176 3.81 3.48 16.95
N LYS A 177 3.04 4.05 17.89
CA LYS A 177 3.58 4.57 19.16
C LYS A 177 4.26 3.49 19.99
N THR A 178 3.68 2.29 20.06
CA THR A 178 4.30 1.15 20.74
C THR A 178 5.57 0.72 20.03
N LEU A 179 5.51 0.54 18.70
CA LEU A 179 6.64 0.08 17.90
C LEU A 179 7.86 1.00 18.10
N LEU A 180 7.69 2.31 17.90
CA LEU A 180 8.77 3.30 18.06
C LEU A 180 9.37 3.37 19.48
N ARG A 181 8.67 2.85 20.50
CA ARG A 181 9.20 2.74 21.88
C ARG A 181 9.95 1.44 22.12
N THR A 182 9.57 0.37 21.43
CA THR A 182 10.04 -0.99 21.69
C THR A 182 11.11 -1.48 20.71
N SER A 183 11.23 -0.85 19.55
CA SER A 183 12.22 -1.23 18.53
C SER A 183 13.26 -0.13 18.30
N SER A 184 14.45 -0.53 17.87
CA SER A 184 15.53 0.38 17.42
C SER A 184 15.28 0.98 16.03
N THR A 185 14.04 0.94 15.53
CA THR A 185 13.68 1.44 14.21
C THR A 185 13.54 2.96 14.23
N SER A 186 14.21 3.65 13.31
CA SER A 186 14.00 5.07 13.10
C SER A 186 12.53 5.38 12.74
N PRO A 187 11.99 6.53 13.21
CA PRO A 187 10.67 6.96 12.80
C PRO A 187 10.67 7.33 11.30
N PRO A 188 9.61 6.96 10.57
CA PRO A 188 9.48 7.34 9.17
C PRO A 188 9.32 8.86 9.07
N LYS A 189 10.03 9.48 8.13
CA LYS A 189 10.08 10.95 7.96
C LYS A 189 9.27 11.33 6.72
N PRO A 190 8.19 12.14 6.85
CA PRO A 190 7.42 12.56 5.69
C PRO A 190 8.30 13.41 4.77
N LEU A 191 8.16 13.23 3.46
CA LEU A 191 8.79 14.07 2.47
C LEU A 191 8.12 15.46 2.51
N HIS A 192 8.90 16.54 2.66
CA HIS A 192 8.38 17.90 2.81
C HIS A 192 7.50 18.35 1.63
N ASN A 193 6.60 19.32 1.89
CA ASN A 193 5.52 19.80 1.00
C ASN A 193 5.91 20.20 -0.43
N SER A 194 7.20 20.43 -0.73
CA SER A 194 7.71 20.66 -2.10
C SER A 194 7.80 19.39 -2.95
N CYS A 195 7.56 18.22 -2.34
CA CYS A 195 7.60 16.90 -2.99
C CYS A 195 6.36 16.06 -2.60
N LYS A 196 5.16 16.67 -2.62
CA LYS A 196 3.93 15.85 -2.66
C LYS A 196 3.85 15.16 -4.03
N TRP A 197 3.04 14.11 -4.14
CA TRP A 197 2.82 13.39 -5.40
C TRP A 197 2.70 14.40 -6.57
N PRO A 198 3.36 14.19 -7.73
CA PRO A 198 3.54 15.24 -8.74
C PRO A 198 2.27 15.99 -9.16
N GLU A 199 1.10 15.37 -9.05
CA GLU A 199 -0.22 15.97 -9.33
C GLU A 199 -0.70 17.00 -8.30
N SER A 200 -0.13 16.99 -7.10
CA SER A 200 -0.49 17.91 -6.01
C SER A 200 -0.07 19.37 -6.25
N VAL A 201 0.73 19.61 -7.30
CA VAL A 201 1.08 20.95 -7.79
C VAL A 201 0.01 21.48 -8.75
N LEU A 202 -0.68 20.60 -9.51
CA LEU A 202 -1.69 21.00 -10.51
C LEU A 202 -3.07 21.28 -9.92
N LEU A 203 -3.40 20.68 -8.77
CA LEU A 203 -4.67 20.94 -8.07
C LEU A 203 -4.65 22.22 -7.21
N CYS A 204 -3.51 22.92 -7.10
CA CYS A 204 -3.42 24.15 -6.33
C CYS A 204 -3.85 25.41 -7.12
N THR A 205 -4.22 25.26 -8.39
CA THR A 205 -4.59 26.38 -9.30
C THR A 205 -6.10 26.61 -9.46
N PHE A 206 -6.97 25.88 -8.72
CA PHE A 206 -8.43 26.07 -8.76
C PHE A 206 -9.05 26.49 -7.42
N CYS A 207 -8.24 27.08 -6.53
CA CYS A 207 -8.73 27.86 -5.39
C CYS A 207 -8.12 29.25 -5.46
N GLY A 208 -8.67 30.06 -6.36
CA GLY A 208 -8.52 31.51 -6.46
C GLY A 208 -9.87 32.08 -6.84
#